data_AF-A0AAW2U7P8-F1
#
_entry.id   AF-A0AAW2U7P8-F1
#
_cell.length_a   1.000
_cell.length_b   1.000
_cell.length_c   1.000
_cell.angle_alpha   90.00
_cell.angle_beta   90.00
_cell.angle_gamma   90.00
#
_symmetry.space_group_name_H-M   'P 1'
#
loop_
_entity.id
_entity.type
_entity.pdbx_description
1 polymer ?
#
loop_
_entity_poly.entity_id
_entity_poly.type
_entity_poly.pdbx_seq_one_letter_code
_entity_poly.pdbx_strand_id
1 'polypeptide(L)'
;DIETGSLPSPLIIEQLRVHCAEVLGTPIVGDYKYGWQAHKKLGSRLTSEIRWHNKTSEVQHDMVGFNSEIGSISDKQVRLHLHCKEMILPNISLALQHGNGISDLDTAPTESIKLVAPLPAHMQRSWDLLNSYH
;
A
#
# COMPACT_ATOMS: atom_id res chain seq x y z
N ASP A 1 -0.84 15.04 43.21
CA ASP A 1 -1.55 14.53 42.03
C ASP A 1 -0.55 14.24 40.92
N ILE A 2 -0.22 12.96 40.75
CA ILE A 2 0.66 12.50 39.68
C ILE A 2 -0.25 12.32 38.47
N GLU A 3 -0.16 13.25 37.53
CA GLU A 3 -0.72 13.09 36.19
C GLU A 3 -0.21 11.77 35.64
N THR A 4 -1.13 10.81 35.51
CA THR A 4 -0.91 9.60 34.75
C THR A 4 -0.75 10.03 33.31
N GLY A 5 0.49 10.29 32.93
CA GLY A 5 0.90 10.43 31.54
C GLY A 5 0.41 9.20 30.81
N SER A 6 -0.73 9.36 30.13
CA SER A 6 -1.23 8.42 29.14
C SER A 6 -0.05 8.06 28.26
N LEU A 7 0.38 6.79 28.34
CA LEU A 7 1.37 6.23 27.42
C LEU A 7 0.99 6.70 26.02
N PRO A 8 1.92 7.24 25.21
CA PRO A 8 1.61 7.53 23.82
C PRO A 8 1.01 6.25 23.24
N SER A 9 -0.27 6.34 22.82
CA SER A 9 -0.91 5.29 22.05
C SER A 9 0.08 4.87 20.97
N PRO A 10 0.24 3.56 20.69
CA PRO A 10 1.32 3.06 19.83
C PRO A 10 1.34 3.85 18.52
N LEU A 11 2.26 4.81 18.47
CA LEU A 11 2.32 5.81 17.43
C LEU A 11 3.11 5.17 16.28
N ILE A 12 2.44 5.13 15.12
CA ILE A 12 3.02 5.30 13.78
C ILE A 12 3.44 4.04 12.99
N ILE A 13 3.57 2.84 13.59
CA ILE A 13 3.88 1.64 12.77
C ILE A 13 2.58 0.96 12.33
N GLU A 14 2.29 0.99 11.02
CA GLU A 14 1.16 0.31 10.35
C GLU A 14 -0.25 0.88 10.65
N GLN A 15 -0.37 2.13 11.14
CA GLN A 15 -1.64 2.72 11.57
C GLN A 15 -2.79 2.56 10.57
N LEU A 16 -2.54 2.84 9.28
CA LEU A 16 -3.59 2.75 8.26
C LEU A 16 -4.12 1.31 8.12
N ARG A 17 -3.23 0.32 8.16
CA ARG A 17 -3.59 -1.10 8.03
C ARG A 17 -4.38 -1.59 9.24
N VAL A 18 -3.93 -1.25 10.44
CA VAL A 18 -4.63 -1.57 11.69
C VAL A 18 -6.01 -0.91 11.71
N HIS A 19 -6.11 0.37 11.36
CA HIS A 19 -7.37 1.09 11.35
C HIS A 19 -8.37 0.48 10.34
N CYS A 20 -7.93 0.20 9.12
CA CYS A 20 -8.76 -0.48 8.12
C CYS A 20 -9.26 -1.84 8.61
N ALA A 21 -8.40 -2.65 9.23
CA ALA A 21 -8.77 -3.98 9.70
C ALA A 21 -9.67 -3.97 10.94
N GLU A 22 -9.27 -3.22 11.98
CA GLU A 22 -9.87 -3.30 13.32
C GLU A 22 -10.99 -2.29 13.54
N VAL A 23 -10.86 -1.08 12.99
CA VAL A 23 -11.86 -0.01 13.19
C VAL A 23 -12.91 -0.05 12.09
N LEU A 24 -12.49 -0.16 10.83
CA LEU A 24 -13.42 -0.17 9.69
C LEU A 24 -13.94 -1.57 9.33
N GLY A 25 -13.36 -2.64 9.89
CA GLY A 25 -13.72 -4.02 9.54
C GLY A 25 -13.47 -4.39 8.08
N THR A 26 -12.67 -3.60 7.37
CA THR A 26 -12.41 -3.68 5.92
C THR A 26 -10.90 -3.66 5.67
N PRO A 27 -10.19 -4.79 5.94
CA PRO A 27 -8.73 -4.83 5.83
C PRO A 27 -8.25 -4.60 4.39
N ILE A 28 -7.07 -4.02 4.26
CA ILE A 28 -6.45 -3.74 2.96
C ILE A 28 -6.18 -5.05 2.20
N VAL A 29 -6.36 -5.02 0.88
CA VAL A 29 -6.10 -6.16 0.00
C VAL A 29 -4.62 -6.57 0.08
N GLY A 30 -4.35 -7.88 0.18
CA GLY A 30 -3.00 -8.42 0.39
C GLY A 30 -2.43 -8.25 1.81
N ASP A 31 -3.19 -7.67 2.75
CA ASP A 31 -2.78 -7.60 4.16
C ASP A 31 -3.09 -8.89 4.93
N TYR A 32 -2.23 -9.89 4.81
CA TYR A 32 -2.40 -11.17 5.51
C TYR A 32 -2.19 -11.08 7.02
N LYS A 33 -1.54 -10.03 7.53
CA LYS A 33 -1.26 -9.88 8.97
C LYS A 33 -2.52 -9.45 9.72
N TYR A 34 -3.21 -8.43 9.22
CA TYR A 34 -4.40 -7.88 9.88
C TYR A 34 -5.72 -8.35 9.24
N GLY A 35 -5.67 -8.83 7.99
CA GLY A 35 -6.84 -9.26 7.21
C GLY A 35 -6.97 -10.78 7.04
N TRP A 36 -6.25 -11.62 7.79
CA TRP A 36 -6.17 -13.07 7.57
C TRP A 36 -7.53 -13.76 7.39
N GLN A 37 -8.55 -13.42 8.19
CA GLN A 37 -9.88 -14.02 8.09
C GLN A 37 -10.61 -13.61 6.80
N ALA A 38 -10.52 -12.33 6.43
CA ALA A 38 -11.06 -11.82 5.17
C ALA A 38 -10.37 -12.46 3.97
N HIS A 39 -9.04 -12.59 4.02
CA HIS A 39 -8.23 -13.20 2.96
C HIS A 39 -8.41 -14.70 2.87
N LYS A 40 -8.70 -15.41 3.97
CA LYS A 40 -9.12 -16.83 3.94
C LYS A 40 -10.46 -17.00 3.24
N LYS A 41 -11.43 -16.14 3.51
CA LYS A 41 -12.75 -16.15 2.86
C LYS A 41 -12.64 -15.81 1.37
N LEU A 42 -11.77 -14.87 1.01
CA LEU A 42 -11.45 -14.57 -0.38
C LEU A 42 -10.71 -15.74 -1.04
N GLY A 43 -9.71 -16.33 -0.39
CA GLY A 43 -8.98 -17.48 -0.89
C GLY A 43 -9.85 -18.73 -1.05
N SER A 44 -10.82 -18.98 -0.15
CA SER A 44 -11.80 -20.05 -0.33
C SER A 44 -12.75 -19.78 -1.50
N ARG A 45 -13.15 -18.52 -1.71
CA ARG A 45 -13.95 -18.10 -2.86
C ARG A 45 -13.16 -18.22 -4.17
N LEU A 46 -11.96 -17.69 -4.25
CA LEU A 46 -11.07 -17.80 -5.41
C LEU A 46 -10.70 -19.25 -5.70
N THR A 47 -10.36 -20.08 -4.70
CA THR A 47 -10.11 -21.52 -4.92
C THR A 47 -11.37 -22.28 -5.32
N SER A 48 -12.57 -21.81 -4.95
CA SER A 48 -13.81 -22.36 -5.47
C SER A 48 -14.02 -21.97 -6.94
N GLU A 49 -13.83 -20.70 -7.31
CA GLU A 49 -13.96 -20.21 -8.69
C GLU A 49 -12.86 -20.78 -9.63
N ILE A 50 -11.62 -20.88 -9.15
CA ILE A 50 -10.50 -21.53 -9.83
C ILE A 50 -10.76 -23.03 -10.03
N ARG A 51 -11.42 -23.72 -9.06
CA ARG A 51 -11.83 -25.12 -9.26
C ARG A 51 -12.84 -25.31 -10.39
N TRP A 52 -13.67 -24.29 -10.67
CA TRP A 52 -14.58 -24.29 -11.81
C TRP A 52 -13.85 -24.03 -13.14
N HIS A 53 -12.73 -23.29 -13.11
CA HIS A 53 -11.97 -22.94 -14.31
C HIS A 53 -10.83 -23.91 -14.66
N ASN A 54 -10.29 -24.64 -13.67
CA ASN A 54 -9.16 -25.57 -13.85
C ASN A 54 -9.56 -26.96 -14.38
N LYS A 55 -10.53 -27.04 -15.30
CA LYS A 55 -10.59 -28.19 -16.22
C LYS A 55 -9.60 -28.07 -17.38
N THR A 56 -8.84 -26.98 -17.44
CA THR A 56 -7.79 -26.81 -18.44
C THR A 56 -6.55 -26.16 -17.81
N SER A 57 -5.39 -26.69 -18.20
CA SER A 57 -4.02 -26.22 -17.94
C SER A 57 -3.43 -26.45 -16.54
N GLU A 58 -2.68 -27.55 -16.46
CA GLU A 58 -1.49 -27.71 -15.63
C GLU A 58 -0.49 -26.57 -15.87
N VAL A 59 0.40 -26.31 -14.89
CA VAL A 59 1.85 -26.06 -15.07
C VAL A 59 2.44 -25.04 -14.06
N GLN A 60 3.55 -25.51 -13.48
CA GLN A 60 4.74 -24.88 -12.90
C GLN A 60 4.71 -24.05 -11.60
N HIS A 61 5.49 -24.61 -10.69
CA HIS A 61 6.21 -24.02 -9.57
C HIS A 61 7.46 -23.31 -10.13
N ASP A 62 7.57 -21.98 -10.02
CA ASP A 62 8.90 -21.34 -9.92
C ASP A 62 8.92 -19.86 -9.51
N MET A 63 10.00 -19.55 -8.79
CA MET A 63 10.73 -18.28 -8.66
C MET A 63 10.12 -17.10 -7.87
N VAL A 64 10.53 -17.02 -6.60
CA VAL A 64 10.57 -15.80 -5.79
C VAL A 64 11.64 -14.87 -6.37
N GLY A 65 11.29 -14.11 -7.41
CA GLY A 65 12.19 -13.17 -8.07
C GLY A 65 11.41 -12.11 -8.84
N PHE A 66 11.37 -10.89 -8.28
CA PHE A 66 11.09 -9.59 -8.92
C PHE A 66 10.18 -9.52 -10.17
N ASN A 67 9.11 -10.32 -10.27
CA ASN A 67 8.06 -9.99 -11.23
C ASN A 67 7.26 -8.81 -10.66
N SER A 68 7.55 -7.62 -11.18
CA SER A 68 6.80 -6.37 -10.97
C SER A 68 5.30 -6.53 -11.30
N GLU A 69 5.00 -7.57 -12.07
CA GLU A 69 3.69 -7.90 -12.60
C GLU A 69 2.89 -8.91 -11.77
N ILE A 70 3.42 -9.49 -10.70
CA ILE A 70 2.66 -10.41 -9.83
C ILE A 70 2.16 -9.66 -8.61
N GLY A 71 0.93 -9.93 -8.17
CA GLY A 71 0.36 -9.34 -6.96
C GLY A 71 -1.02 -8.72 -7.14
N SER A 72 -1.64 -8.86 -8.31
CA SER A 72 -3.01 -8.43 -8.57
C SER A 72 -4.02 -9.34 -7.85
N ILE A 73 -5.29 -8.93 -7.79
CA ILE A 73 -6.38 -9.70 -7.15
C ILE A 73 -6.70 -11.02 -7.87
N SER A 74 -6.33 -11.15 -9.15
CA SER A 74 -6.48 -12.38 -9.92
C SER A 74 -5.30 -13.34 -9.76
N ASP A 75 -4.17 -12.88 -9.19
CA ASP A 75 -2.97 -13.69 -9.04
C ASP A 75 -3.08 -14.62 -7.83
N LYS A 76 -2.36 -15.76 -7.88
CA LYS A 76 -2.32 -16.74 -6.78
C LYS A 76 -1.83 -16.14 -5.45
N GLN A 77 -0.92 -15.17 -5.54
CA GLN A 77 -0.38 -14.46 -4.39
C GLN A 77 -0.66 -12.97 -4.57
N VAL A 78 -1.56 -12.43 -3.75
CA VAL A 78 -1.95 -11.03 -3.78
C VAL A 78 -0.94 -10.23 -2.94
N ARG A 79 -0.38 -9.14 -3.50
CA ARG A 79 0.53 -8.24 -2.76
C ARG A 79 -0.28 -7.18 -2.02
N LEU A 80 0.34 -6.50 -1.06
CA LEU A 80 -0.31 -5.43 -0.30
C LEU A 80 -0.68 -4.26 -1.23
N HIS A 81 -1.98 -3.96 -1.36
CA HIS A 81 -2.53 -2.82 -2.11
C HIS A 81 -2.50 -1.53 -1.29
N LEU A 82 -1.31 -1.14 -0.82
CA LEU A 82 -1.08 0.12 -0.12
C LEU A 82 -0.01 0.95 -0.84
N HIS A 83 -0.39 2.10 -1.38
CA HIS A 83 0.48 2.99 -2.16
C HIS A 83 0.41 4.43 -1.66
N CYS A 84 1.57 5.06 -1.43
CA CYS A 84 1.64 6.49 -1.13
C CYS A 84 1.57 7.28 -2.45
N LYS A 85 0.39 7.79 -2.80
CA LYS A 85 0.13 8.47 -4.07
C LYS A 85 0.76 9.86 -4.15
N GLU A 86 0.65 10.63 -3.08
CA GLU A 86 0.97 12.06 -3.07
C GLU A 86 1.52 12.48 -1.71
N MET A 87 2.53 13.36 -1.73
CA MET A 87 3.08 14.00 -0.55
C MET A 87 3.34 15.47 -0.85
N ILE A 88 2.83 16.36 0.00
CA ILE A 88 3.05 17.80 -0.07
C ILE A 88 4.00 18.17 1.06
N LEU A 89 5.20 18.62 0.69
CA LEU A 89 6.18 19.12 1.65
C LEU A 89 6.00 20.63 1.83
N PRO A 90 6.05 21.12 3.08
CA PRO A 90 5.99 22.56 3.34
C PRO A 90 7.21 23.26 2.73
N ASN A 91 7.15 24.58 2.64
CA ASN A 91 8.29 25.38 2.23
C ASN A 91 9.47 25.13 3.20
N ILE A 92 10.55 24.52 2.67
CA ILE A 92 11.77 24.20 3.42
C ILE A 92 12.89 25.22 3.19
N SER A 93 12.63 26.33 2.50
CA SER A 93 13.65 27.33 2.15
C SER A 93 14.42 27.81 3.38
N LEU A 94 13.72 28.11 4.48
CA LEU A 94 14.34 28.54 5.74
C LEU A 94 15.18 27.44 6.41
N ALA A 95 14.73 26.18 6.34
CA ALA A 95 15.47 25.04 6.91
C ALA A 95 16.76 24.74 6.11
N LEU A 96 16.72 24.92 4.79
CA LEU A 96 17.89 24.74 3.91
C LEU A 96 18.92 25.86 4.09
N GLN A 97 18.48 27.10 4.33
CA GLN A 97 19.37 28.23 4.61
C GLN A 97 20.17 28.04 5.91
N HIS A 98 19.55 27.48 6.95
CA HIS A 98 20.21 27.24 8.24
C HIS A 98 21.13 26.00 8.21
N GLY A 99 21.02 25.15 7.19
CA GLY A 99 21.76 23.90 7.02
C GLY A 99 23.01 24.00 6.15
N ASN A 100 23.73 25.12 6.16
CA ASN A 100 25.15 25.32 5.76
C ASN A 100 25.78 24.52 4.59
N GLY A 101 25.03 24.10 3.56
CA GLY A 101 25.55 23.23 2.48
C GLY A 101 25.59 23.84 1.07
N ILE A 102 24.83 24.90 0.79
CA ILE A 102 24.71 25.45 -0.58
C ILE A 102 24.56 26.97 -0.48
N SER A 103 25.66 27.70 -0.61
CA SER A 103 25.70 29.17 -0.48
C SER A 103 25.33 29.92 -1.76
N ASP A 104 25.03 29.21 -2.86
CA ASP A 104 24.83 29.80 -4.20
C ASP A 104 23.56 29.30 -4.90
N LEU A 105 22.62 28.70 -4.16
CA LEU A 105 21.32 28.39 -4.72
C LEU A 105 20.50 29.69 -4.69
N ASP A 106 20.12 30.17 -5.87
CA ASP A 106 19.14 31.24 -6.04
C ASP A 106 17.81 30.77 -5.41
N THR A 107 17.67 31.03 -4.10
CA THR A 107 16.49 30.68 -3.31
C THR A 107 15.38 31.68 -3.65
N ALA A 108 14.94 31.66 -4.91
CA ALA A 108 13.56 32.02 -5.20
C ALA A 108 12.68 31.29 -4.16
N PRO A 109 11.67 31.97 -3.57
CA PRO A 109 10.87 31.38 -2.51
C PRO A 109 10.39 30.01 -2.96
N THR A 110 10.96 28.94 -2.40
CA THR A 110 10.63 27.60 -2.86
C THR A 110 9.25 27.31 -2.31
N GLU A 111 8.24 27.45 -3.16
CA GLU A 111 6.86 27.09 -2.87
C GLU A 111 6.78 25.62 -2.42
N SER A 112 5.65 25.23 -1.83
CA SER A 112 5.45 23.86 -1.34
C SER A 112 5.77 22.83 -2.43
N ILE A 113 6.55 21.81 -2.08
CA ILE A 113 6.98 20.78 -3.04
C ILE A 113 5.93 19.68 -3.06
N LYS A 114 5.31 19.48 -4.23
CA LYS A 114 4.34 18.41 -4.45
C LYS A 114 5.01 17.21 -5.13
N LEU A 115 5.04 16.08 -4.43
CA LEU A 115 5.53 14.79 -4.93
C LEU A 115 4.35 13.88 -5.25
N VAL A 116 4.32 13.30 -6.45
CA VAL A 116 3.27 12.39 -6.89
C VAL A 116 3.90 11.12 -7.46
N ALA A 117 3.51 9.96 -6.95
CA ALA A 117 3.97 8.67 -7.44
C ALA A 117 2.92 8.03 -8.38
N PRO A 118 3.32 7.43 -9.52
CA PRO A 118 2.40 6.64 -10.34
C PRO A 118 1.92 5.39 -9.59
N LEU A 119 0.74 4.89 -9.95
CA LEU A 119 0.19 3.68 -9.33
C LEU A 119 1.04 2.46 -9.74
N PRO A 120 1.44 1.57 -8.81
CA PRO A 120 2.18 0.36 -9.15
C PRO A 120 1.40 -0.58 -10.07
N ALA A 121 2.09 -1.26 -10.99
CA ALA A 121 1.48 -2.09 -12.04
C ALA A 121 0.49 -3.14 -11.53
N HIS A 122 0.83 -3.85 -10.44
CA HIS A 122 -0.06 -4.87 -9.85
C HIS A 122 -1.35 -4.27 -9.26
N MET A 123 -1.31 -3.03 -8.77
CA MET A 123 -2.51 -2.33 -8.28
C MET A 123 -3.33 -1.79 -9.45
N GLN A 124 -2.67 -1.29 -10.49
CA GLN A 124 -3.33 -0.84 -11.72
C GLN A 124 -4.12 -2.00 -12.36
N ARG A 125 -3.52 -3.18 -12.50
CA ARG A 125 -4.25 -4.35 -13.03
C ARG A 125 -5.46 -4.72 -12.18
N SER A 126 -5.32 -4.70 -10.85
CA SER A 126 -6.47 -4.96 -9.96
C SER A 126 -7.58 -3.94 -10.17
N TRP A 127 -7.23 -2.67 -10.34
CA TRP A 127 -8.17 -1.59 -10.60
C TRP A 127 -8.90 -1.76 -11.93
N ASP A 128 -8.16 -2.08 -13.00
CA ASP A 128 -8.71 -2.29 -14.33
C ASP A 128 -9.69 -3.48 -14.35
N LEU A 129 -9.34 -4.58 -13.66
CA LEU A 129 -10.21 -5.74 -13.51
C LEU A 129 -11.51 -5.38 -12.79
N LEU A 130 -11.45 -4.66 -11.66
CA LEU A 130 -12.64 -4.28 -10.89
C LEU A 130 -13.56 -3.35 -11.69
N ASN A 131 -12.99 -2.42 -12.44
CA ASN A 131 -13.77 -1.50 -13.28
C ASN A 131 -14.34 -2.17 -14.54
N SER A 132 -13.81 -3.31 -14.96
CA SER A 132 -14.34 -4.04 -16.12
C SER A 132 -15.67 -4.76 -15.83
N TYR A 133 -16.03 -4.94 -14.56
CA TYR A 133 -17.29 -5.55 -14.14
C TYR A 133 -18.43 -4.54 -13.92
N HIS A 134 -18.19 -3.25 -14.19
CA HIS A 134 -19.14 -2.16 -13.98
C HIS A 134 -19.56 -1.54 -15.32
#